data_AF-A0AAD2D790-F1
#
_entry.id   AF-A0AAD2D790-F1
#
_cell.length_a   1.000
_cell.length_b   1.000
_cell.length_c   1.000
_cell.angle_alpha   90.00
_cell.angle_beta   90.00
_cell.angle_gamma   90.00
#
_symmetry.space_group_name_H-M   'P 1'
#
loop_
_entity.id
_entity.type
_entity.pdbx_description
1 polymer ?
#
loop_
_entity_poly.entity_id
_entity_poly.type
_entity_poly.pdbx_seq_one_letter_code
_entity_poly.pdbx_strand_id
1 'polypeptide(L)'
;MLSPIANYTPEELKEYYDIGAVDQGNTTERRPYYRKTGFEYGPTWAQKKEFVHRLMTHSNINLDGKRRLKENYGIIQHYQLRGAKYGAITSAAVFFFLPVVNRQLFLRRFAISMIPMFVFLRWGYIWGHQHWWRKSYPVITTYEVVAGLRNQFTGK
;
A
#
# COMPACT_ATOMS: atom_id res chain seq x y z
N MET A 1 0.65 1.95 27.66
CA MET A 1 -0.67 1.96 28.31
C MET A 1 -1.70 1.61 27.25
N LEU A 2 -2.30 0.42 27.35
CA LEU A 2 -3.36 -0.06 26.45
C LEU A 2 -4.66 0.62 26.89
N SER A 3 -5.34 1.32 25.98
CA SER A 3 -6.66 1.89 26.23
C SER A 3 -7.65 0.77 26.57
N PRO A 4 -8.61 1.00 27.50
CA PRO A 4 -9.60 0.00 27.86
C PRO A 4 -10.39 -0.40 26.61
N ILE A 5 -10.59 -1.71 26.47
CA ILE A 5 -11.44 -2.33 25.46
C ILE A 5 -12.83 -1.70 25.63
N ALA A 6 -13.14 -0.70 24.82
CA ALA A 6 -14.48 -0.14 24.75
C ALA A 6 -15.41 -1.28 24.32
N ASN A 7 -16.51 -1.47 25.05
CA ASN A 7 -17.53 -2.46 24.72
C ASN A 7 -18.20 -2.06 23.40
N TYR A 8 -17.71 -2.59 22.29
CA TYR A 8 -18.35 -2.43 20.98
C TYR A 8 -19.71 -3.12 20.97
N THR A 9 -20.70 -2.49 20.35
CA THR A 9 -22.00 -3.13 20.15
C THR A 9 -21.87 -4.29 19.15
N PRO A 10 -22.71 -5.34 19.24
CA PRO A 10 -22.65 -6.48 18.32
C PRO A 10 -22.88 -6.08 16.85
N GLU A 11 -23.59 -4.98 16.62
CA GLU A 11 -23.83 -4.39 15.30
C GLU A 11 -22.55 -3.76 14.72
N GLU A 12 -21.82 -2.97 15.53
CA GLU A 12 -20.52 -2.41 15.14
C GLU A 12 -19.49 -3.52 14.89
N LEU A 13 -19.47 -4.56 15.73
CA LEU A 13 -18.64 -5.74 15.50
C LEU A 13 -18.95 -6.39 14.15
N LYS A 14 -20.23 -6.58 13.81
CA LYS A 14 -20.64 -7.15 12.52
C LYS A 14 -20.19 -6.29 11.34
N GLU A 15 -20.34 -4.96 11.43
CA GLU A 15 -19.82 -4.03 10.42
C GLU A 15 -18.29 -4.12 10.30
N TYR A 16 -17.58 -4.23 11.42
CA TYR A 16 -16.13 -4.41 11.43
C TYR A 16 -15.68 -5.73 10.80
N TYR A 17 -16.43 -6.81 11.07
CA TYR A 17 -16.25 -8.14 10.51
C TYR A 17 -16.50 -8.16 8.98
N ASP A 18 -17.54 -7.49 8.50
CA ASP A 18 -17.88 -7.45 7.06
C ASP A 18 -16.89 -6.56 6.26
N ILE A 19 -16.25 -5.56 6.87
CA ILE A 19 -15.18 -4.77 6.23
C ILE A 19 -13.87 -5.58 6.09
N GLY A 20 -13.58 -6.46 7.07
CA GLY A 20 -12.36 -7.27 7.09
C GLY A 20 -12.45 -8.60 6.34
N ALA A 21 -13.66 -9.11 6.12
CA ALA A 21 -13.93 -10.27 5.28
C ALA A 21 -14.13 -9.81 3.83
N VAL A 22 -13.07 -9.85 3.02
CA VAL A 22 -13.25 -9.77 1.57
C VAL A 22 -13.88 -11.08 1.10
N ASP A 23 -15.04 -10.99 0.45
CA ASP A 23 -15.65 -12.09 -0.30
C ASP A 23 -14.70 -12.55 -1.41
N GLN A 24 -13.82 -13.50 -1.09
CA GLN A 24 -13.03 -14.25 -2.05
C GLN A 24 -13.90 -15.37 -2.64
N GLY A 25 -14.96 -15.03 -3.36
CA GLY A 25 -15.75 -15.94 -4.20
C GLY A 25 -16.37 -17.15 -3.49
N ASN A 26 -17.71 -17.15 -3.37
CA ASN A 26 -18.59 -18.32 -3.23
C ASN A 26 -18.16 -19.45 -2.27
N THR A 27 -17.35 -19.15 -1.25
CA THR A 27 -16.97 -20.08 -0.20
C THR A 27 -17.45 -19.49 1.12
N THR A 28 -18.24 -20.28 1.85
CA THR A 28 -18.88 -19.93 3.12
C THR A 28 -17.87 -19.65 4.26
N GLU A 29 -16.57 -19.82 3.99
CA GLU A 29 -15.49 -19.54 4.93
C GLU A 29 -15.01 -18.09 4.81
N ARG A 30 -15.49 -17.26 5.72
CA ARG A 30 -15.04 -15.88 5.90
C ARG A 30 -13.65 -15.89 6.56
N ARG A 31 -12.62 -15.38 5.88
CA ARG A 31 -11.20 -15.44 6.30
C ARG A 31 -10.63 -14.03 6.56
N PRO A 32 -9.61 -13.88 7.45
CA PRO A 32 -8.93 -12.60 7.63
C PRO A 32 -8.26 -12.13 6.33
N TYR A 33 -8.28 -10.81 6.11
CA TYR A 33 -7.69 -10.16 4.92
C TYR A 33 -6.22 -10.55 4.67
N TYR A 34 -5.49 -10.91 5.73
CA TYR A 34 -4.08 -11.28 5.64
C TYR A 34 -3.80 -12.68 6.20
N ARG A 35 -3.51 -13.63 5.31
CA ARG A 35 -2.93 -14.93 5.66
C ARG A 35 -1.45 -14.95 5.25
N LYS A 36 -0.54 -15.16 6.21
CA LYS A 36 0.89 -15.45 5.96
C LYS A 36 1.03 -16.93 5.53
N THR A 37 0.27 -17.37 4.54
CA THR A 37 0.39 -18.72 3.96
C THR A 37 1.13 -18.60 2.64
N GLY A 38 2.30 -19.23 2.53
CA GLY A 38 3.21 -19.11 1.38
C GLY A 38 2.66 -19.61 0.04
N PHE A 39 1.41 -20.10 0.01
CA PHE A 39 0.75 -20.70 -1.15
C PHE A 39 -0.49 -19.93 -1.64
N GLU A 40 -1.00 -18.94 -0.90
CA GLU A 40 -2.13 -18.11 -1.35
C GLU A 40 -1.61 -16.80 -1.97
N TYR A 41 -2.19 -16.38 -3.11
CA TYR A 41 -1.84 -15.10 -3.75
C TYR A 41 -2.09 -13.95 -2.77
N GLY A 42 -1.02 -13.29 -2.33
CA GLY A 42 -1.12 -12.13 -1.46
C GLY A 42 -1.92 -11.00 -2.12
N PRO A 43 -2.60 -10.14 -1.35
CA PRO A 43 -3.47 -9.11 -1.90
C PRO A 43 -2.67 -8.10 -2.73
N THR A 44 -3.24 -7.70 -3.87
CA THR A 44 -2.64 -6.70 -4.76
C THR A 44 -2.59 -5.32 -4.08
N TRP A 45 -1.77 -4.41 -4.59
CA TRP A 45 -1.73 -3.04 -4.06
C TRP A 45 -3.08 -2.30 -4.18
N ALA A 46 -3.87 -2.62 -5.20
CA ALA A 46 -5.20 -2.07 -5.41
C ALA A 46 -6.16 -2.52 -4.30
N GLN A 47 -6.22 -3.83 -4.04
CA GLN A 47 -7.03 -4.40 -2.97
C GLN A 47 -6.64 -3.79 -1.61
N LYS A 48 -5.33 -3.71 -1.32
CA LYS A 48 -4.84 -3.10 -0.06
C LYS A 48 -5.29 -1.65 0.08
N LYS A 49 -5.26 -0.86 -1.00
CA LYS A 49 -5.74 0.53 -0.99
C LYS A 49 -7.23 0.61 -0.76
N GLU A 50 -8.00 -0.26 -1.39
CA GLU A 50 -9.45 -0.31 -1.23
C GLU A 50 -9.82 -0.64 0.22
N PHE A 51 -9.14 -1.60 0.83
CA PHE A 51 -9.32 -1.93 2.23
C PHE A 51 -9.03 -0.74 3.15
N VAL A 52 -7.87 -0.09 2.99
CA VAL A 52 -7.54 1.10 3.79
C VAL A 52 -8.52 2.26 3.52
N HIS A 53 -8.99 2.41 2.28
CA HIS A 53 -10.01 3.40 1.95
C HIS A 53 -11.33 3.13 2.67
N ARG A 54 -11.80 1.87 2.67
CA ARG A 54 -12.98 1.46 3.44
C ARG A 54 -12.80 1.70 4.93
N LEU A 55 -11.62 1.42 5.49
CA LEU A 55 -11.29 1.75 6.88
C LEU A 55 -11.39 3.26 7.15
N MET A 56 -10.92 4.11 6.25
CA MET A 56 -11.02 5.56 6.44
C MET A 56 -12.47 6.06 6.39
N THR A 57 -13.29 5.52 5.48
CA THR A 57 -14.63 6.02 5.18
C THR A 57 -15.71 5.47 6.10
N HIS A 58 -15.73 4.16 6.36
CA HIS A 58 -16.87 3.49 7.01
C HIS A 58 -16.60 3.04 8.45
N SER A 59 -15.35 2.73 8.81
CA SER A 59 -15.11 2.14 10.13
C SER A 59 -15.12 3.17 11.26
N ASN A 60 -15.68 2.84 12.42
CA ASN A 60 -15.59 3.63 13.67
C ASN A 60 -14.21 3.48 14.35
N ILE A 61 -13.13 3.47 13.54
CA ILE A 61 -11.74 3.49 14.02
C ILE A 61 -11.48 4.80 14.78
N ASN A 62 -10.66 4.70 15.84
CA ASN A 62 -10.12 5.84 16.58
C ASN A 62 -9.66 6.96 15.64
N LEU A 63 -10.04 8.20 15.94
CA LEU A 63 -9.81 9.39 15.10
C LEU A 63 -8.31 9.55 14.74
N ASP A 64 -7.43 9.19 15.68
CA ASP A 64 -5.97 9.16 15.49
C ASP A 64 -5.53 8.13 14.44
N GLY A 65 -6.17 6.96 14.40
CA GLY A 65 -5.92 5.92 13.40
C GLY A 65 -6.28 6.40 12.00
N LYS A 66 -7.44 7.04 11.84
CA LYS A 66 -7.86 7.65 10.56
C LYS A 66 -6.90 8.74 10.11
N ARG A 67 -6.48 9.62 11.02
CA ARG A 67 -5.50 10.66 10.72
C ARG A 67 -4.17 10.07 10.24
N ARG A 68 -3.64 9.06 10.94
CA ARG A 68 -2.40 8.37 10.55
C ARG A 68 -2.50 7.68 9.19
N LEU A 69 -3.62 7.01 8.91
CA LEU A 69 -3.84 6.39 7.60
C LEU A 69 -3.85 7.44 6.49
N LYS A 70 -4.52 8.58 6.69
CA LYS A 70 -4.54 9.70 5.74
C LYS A 70 -3.15 10.31 5.53
N GLU A 71 -2.39 10.55 6.60
CA GLU A 71 -1.01 11.03 6.53
C GLU A 71 -0.11 10.03 5.78
N ASN A 72 -0.30 8.74 6.03
CA ASN A 72 0.45 7.69 5.33
C ASN A 72 0.14 7.66 3.82
N TYR A 73 -1.06 8.00 3.35
CA TYR A 73 -1.34 8.05 1.90
C TYR A 73 -0.44 9.04 1.16
N GLY A 74 -0.07 10.16 1.79
CA GLY A 74 0.84 11.15 1.21
C GLY A 74 2.24 10.59 0.91
N ILE A 75 2.64 9.52 1.60
CA ILE A 75 3.93 8.85 1.39
C ILE A 75 4.01 8.26 -0.01
N ILE A 76 2.92 7.69 -0.54
CA ILE A 76 2.90 7.09 -1.88
C ILE A 76 3.28 8.16 -2.91
N GLN A 77 2.61 9.32 -2.85
CA GLN A 77 2.85 10.43 -3.76
C GLN A 77 4.28 10.96 -3.62
N HIS A 78 4.79 11.08 -2.39
CA HIS A 78 6.17 11.53 -2.14
C HIS A 78 7.22 10.65 -2.83
N TYR A 79 7.09 9.32 -2.72
CA TYR A 79 8.03 8.39 -3.36
C TYR A 79 7.85 8.30 -4.88
N GLN A 80 6.61 8.42 -5.38
CA GLN A 80 6.35 8.52 -6.82
C GLN A 80 6.98 9.78 -7.42
N LEU A 81 6.86 10.92 -6.74
CA LEU A 81 7.50 12.18 -7.16
C LEU A 81 9.02 12.08 -7.11
N ARG A 82 9.60 11.43 -6.09
CA ARG A 82 11.05 11.18 -6.05
C ARG A 82 11.49 10.28 -7.19
N GLY A 83 10.76 9.20 -7.48
CA GLY A 83 10.99 8.33 -8.63
C GLY A 83 10.95 9.10 -9.95
N ALA A 84 9.95 9.97 -10.13
CA ALA A 84 9.85 10.82 -11.30
C ALA A 84 11.02 11.82 -11.41
N LYS A 85 11.42 12.47 -10.30
CA LYS A 85 12.56 13.39 -10.27
C LYS A 85 13.88 12.69 -10.62
N TYR A 86 14.18 11.56 -9.98
CA TYR A 86 15.38 10.79 -10.26
C TYR A 86 15.37 10.22 -11.68
N GLY A 87 14.20 9.75 -12.15
CA GLY A 87 14.01 9.30 -13.52
C GLY A 87 14.28 10.40 -14.53
N ALA A 88 13.71 11.59 -14.36
CA ALA A 88 13.92 12.72 -15.24
C ALA A 88 15.38 13.17 -15.30
N ILE A 89 16.03 13.29 -14.14
CA ILE A 89 17.44 13.74 -14.05
C ILE A 89 18.37 12.71 -14.68
N THR A 90 18.19 11.43 -14.38
CA THR A 90 19.04 10.36 -14.93
C THR A 90 18.79 10.17 -16.41
N SER A 91 17.55 10.25 -16.88
CA SER A 91 17.21 10.24 -18.31
C SER A 91 17.80 11.42 -19.06
N ALA A 92 17.73 12.64 -18.51
CA ALA A 92 18.39 13.80 -19.08
C ALA A 92 19.91 13.60 -19.13
N ALA A 93 20.51 13.08 -18.06
CA ALA A 93 21.94 12.81 -18.03
C ALA A 93 22.35 11.79 -19.11
N VAL A 94 21.59 10.71 -19.29
CA VAL A 94 21.82 9.73 -20.35
C VAL A 94 21.63 10.34 -21.74
N PHE A 95 20.63 11.21 -21.89
CA PHE A 95 20.37 11.89 -23.16
C PHE A 95 21.52 12.82 -23.55
N PHE A 96 22.09 13.60 -22.63
CA PHE A 96 23.09 14.62 -22.95
C PHE A 96 24.54 14.14 -22.89
N PHE A 97 24.90 13.29 -21.92
CA PHE A 97 26.30 13.01 -21.61
C PHE A 97 26.83 11.68 -22.14
N LEU A 98 25.97 10.73 -22.55
CA LEU A 98 26.44 9.44 -23.06
C LEU A 98 26.79 9.54 -24.56
N PRO A 99 28.07 9.41 -24.95
CA PRO A 99 28.49 9.57 -26.35
C PRO A 99 27.90 8.50 -27.27
N VAL A 100 27.69 7.28 -26.75
CA VAL A 100 27.05 6.17 -27.47
C VAL A 100 25.61 6.51 -27.87
N VAL A 101 24.91 7.24 -27.00
CA VAL A 101 23.50 7.64 -27.19
C VAL A 101 23.42 8.87 -28.10
N ASN A 102 24.37 9.80 -28.00
CA ASN A 102 24.45 11.00 -28.84
C ASN A 102 24.75 10.72 -30.33
N ARG A 103 25.37 9.58 -30.66
CA ARG A 103 25.65 9.18 -32.05
C ARG A 103 24.43 8.63 -32.79
N GLN A 104 23.30 8.42 -32.11
CA GLN A 104 22.11 7.82 -32.71
C GLN A 104 21.09 8.86 -33.19
N LEU A 105 20.21 8.45 -34.10
CA LEU A 105 19.03 9.23 -34.51
C LEU A 105 18.19 9.63 -33.30
N PHE A 106 17.61 10.83 -33.35
CA PHE A 106 16.87 11.44 -32.23
C PHE A 106 15.86 10.51 -31.56
N LEU A 107 15.04 9.78 -32.34
CA LEU A 107 14.05 8.84 -31.80
C LEU A 107 14.69 7.71 -30.97
N ARG A 108 15.79 7.12 -31.44
CA ARG A 108 16.50 6.04 -30.75
C ARG A 108 17.20 6.57 -29.51
N ARG A 109 17.82 7.74 -29.63
CA ARG A 109 18.43 8.47 -28.52
C ARG A 109 17.41 8.75 -27.40
N PHE A 110 16.23 9.24 -27.76
CA PHE A 110 15.14 9.48 -26.81
C PHE A 110 14.68 8.18 -26.15
N ALA A 111 14.40 7.13 -26.93
CA ALA A 111 13.95 5.84 -26.40
C ALA A 111 14.95 5.22 -25.41
N ILE A 112 16.25 5.22 -25.73
CA ILE A 112 17.30 4.71 -24.84
C ILE A 112 17.41 5.56 -23.57
N SER A 113 17.33 6.89 -23.72
CA SER A 113 17.36 7.79 -22.58
C SER A 113 16.16 7.65 -21.63
N MET A 114 15.04 7.09 -22.10
CA MET A 114 13.84 6.85 -21.27
C MET A 114 13.92 5.57 -20.44
N ILE A 115 14.91 4.70 -20.66
CA ILE A 115 15.07 3.47 -19.87
C ILE A 115 15.26 3.78 -18.37
N PRO A 116 16.19 4.68 -17.96
CA PRO A 116 16.29 5.11 -16.56
C PRO A 116 14.98 5.62 -15.97
N MET A 117 14.23 6.46 -16.72
CA MET A 117 12.92 6.96 -16.29
C MET A 117 11.99 5.81 -15.90
N PHE A 118 11.87 4.78 -16.74
CA PHE A 118 11.01 3.64 -16.45
C PHE A 118 11.44 2.88 -15.18
N VAL A 119 12.74 2.68 -15.01
CA VAL A 119 13.30 2.00 -13.82
C VAL A 119 12.99 2.79 -12.55
N PHE A 120 13.23 4.10 -12.55
CA PHE A 120 13.01 4.95 -11.37
C PHE A 120 11.52 5.18 -11.06
N LEU A 121 10.65 5.24 -12.07
CA LEU A 121 9.20 5.28 -11.87
C LEU A 121 8.70 3.98 -11.23
N ARG A 122 9.15 2.82 -11.72
CA ARG A 122 8.80 1.52 -11.15
C ARG A 122 9.33 1.39 -9.72
N TRP A 123 10.56 1.84 -9.48
CA TRP A 123 11.16 1.89 -8.14
C TRP A 123 10.32 2.75 -7.19
N GLY A 124 9.99 3.99 -7.58
CA GLY A 124 9.19 4.92 -6.78
C GLY A 124 7.78 4.38 -6.49
N TYR A 125 7.17 3.72 -7.47
CA TYR A 125 5.89 3.03 -7.29
C TYR A 125 6.00 1.90 -6.25
N ILE A 126 6.91 0.95 -6.41
CA ILE A 126 7.03 -0.21 -5.51
C ILE A 126 7.40 0.24 -4.10
N TRP A 127 8.41 1.10 -3.96
CA TRP A 127 8.87 1.59 -2.67
C TRP A 127 7.81 2.43 -1.95
N GLY A 128 7.12 3.32 -2.67
CA GLY A 128 6.05 4.11 -2.09
C GLY A 128 4.94 3.25 -1.49
N HIS A 129 4.51 2.21 -2.22
CA HIS A 129 3.46 1.30 -1.75
C HIS A 129 3.94 0.39 -0.61
N GLN A 130 5.18 -0.12 -0.67
CA GLN A 130 5.73 -0.92 0.43
C GLN A 130 5.90 -0.10 1.72
N HIS A 131 6.40 1.13 1.61
CA HIS A 131 6.62 1.98 2.78
C HIS A 131 5.29 2.45 3.40
N TRP A 132 4.34 2.86 2.56
CA TRP A 132 2.97 3.15 2.98
C TRP A 132 2.33 1.96 3.71
N TRP A 133 2.46 0.76 3.14
CA TRP A 133 1.90 -0.45 3.73
C TRP A 133 2.53 -0.75 5.08
N ARG A 134 3.86 -0.70 5.20
CA ARG A 134 4.57 -0.93 6.46
C ARG A 134 4.13 0.03 7.56
N LYS A 135 3.89 1.31 7.25
CA LYS A 135 3.43 2.29 8.23
C LYS A 135 1.95 2.19 8.57
N SER A 136 1.12 1.70 7.64
CA SER A 136 -0.31 1.50 7.86
C SER A 136 -0.61 0.18 8.55
N TYR A 137 0.29 -0.80 8.43
CA TYR A 137 0.13 -2.15 8.98
C TYR A 137 -0.17 -2.19 10.48
N PRO A 138 0.48 -1.41 11.38
CA PRO A 138 0.15 -1.43 12.80
C PRO A 138 -1.31 -1.05 13.08
N VAL A 139 -1.83 -0.02 12.42
CA VAL A 139 -3.22 0.43 12.57
C VAL A 139 -4.19 -0.63 12.07
N ILE A 140 -3.87 -1.24 10.93
CA ILE A 140 -4.65 -2.33 10.33
C ILE A 140 -4.65 -3.55 11.27
N THR A 141 -3.51 -3.95 11.83
CA THR A 141 -3.45 -5.10 12.73
C THR A 141 -4.19 -4.87 14.03
N THR A 142 -4.14 -3.66 14.60
CA THR A 142 -4.95 -3.32 15.77
C THR A 142 -6.44 -3.46 15.46
N TYR A 143 -6.86 -3.03 14.26
CA TYR A 143 -8.23 -3.20 13.81
C TYR A 143 -8.61 -4.68 13.61
N GLU A 144 -7.79 -5.47 12.92
CA GLU A 144 -8.05 -6.92 12.71
C GLU A 144 -8.18 -7.69 14.03
N VAL A 145 -7.43 -7.28 15.05
CA VAL A 145 -7.50 -7.85 16.41
C VAL A 145 -8.79 -7.42 17.12
N VAL A 146 -9.18 -6.15 17.05
CA VAL A 146 -10.43 -5.64 17.65
C VAL A 146 -11.65 -6.27 16.99
N ALA A 147 -11.60 -6.45 15.67
CA ALA A 147 -12.65 -7.12 14.90
C ALA A 147 -12.64 -8.64 15.08
N GLY A 148 -11.80 -9.22 15.96
CA GLY A 148 -11.75 -10.67 16.20
C GLY A 148 -11.37 -11.52 14.98
N LEU A 149 -10.82 -10.90 13.93
CA LEU A 149 -10.37 -11.56 12.70
C LEU A 149 -8.96 -12.15 12.86
N ARG A 150 -8.20 -11.67 13.85
CA ARG A 150 -6.83 -12.10 14.12
C ARG A 150 -6.60 -12.29 15.62
N ASN A 151 -6.04 -13.45 16.00
CA ASN A 151 -5.63 -13.70 17.37
C ASN A 151 -4.53 -12.71 17.81
N GLN A 152 -4.64 -12.18 19.03
CA GLN A 152 -3.67 -11.24 19.63
C GLN A 152 -2.23 -11.77 19.63
N PHE A 153 -2.05 -13.10 19.60
CA PHE A 153 -0.75 -13.78 19.67
C PHE A 153 -0.04 -13.98 18.31
N THR A 154 -0.67 -13.68 17.18
CA THR A 154 -0.09 -13.86 15.84
C THR A 154 0.65 -12.62 15.30
N GLY A 155 0.91 -11.64 16.16
CA GLY A 155 1.73 -10.46 15.87
C GLY A 155 3.23 -10.77 15.99
N LYS A 156 3.79 -11.53 15.04
CA LYS A 156 5.24 -11.60 14.81
C LYS A 156 5.58 -11.24 13.35
#